data_AF-A0A422HKR4-F1
#
_entry.id   AF-A0A422HKR4-F1
#
_cell.length_a   1.000
_cell.length_b   1.000
_cell.length_c   1.000
_cell.angle_alpha   90.00
_cell.angle_beta   90.00
_cell.angle_gamma   90.00
#
_symmetry.space_group_name_H-M   'P 1'
#
loop_
_entity.id
_entity.type
_entity.pdbx_description
1 polymer ?
#
loop_
_entity_poly.entity_id
_entity_poly.type
_entity_poly.pdbx_seq_one_letter_code
_entity_poly.pdbx_strand_id
1 'polypeptide(L)' 'MAGDAIDMCSENDLEQRLIPALWDPTPMPLGYRLLQMTGHLNQHKTQLYYYLKLMGKPVNTRTLYGI' A
#
# COMPACT_ATOMS: atom_id res chain seq x y z
N MET A 1 -5.55 11.90 9.51
CA MET A 1 -4.41 11.22 8.84
C MET A 1 -4.90 9.88 8.28
N ALA A 2 -4.12 9.17 7.46
CA ALA A 2 -4.59 7.92 6.84
C ALA A 2 -4.96 6.83 7.87
N GLY A 3 -4.26 6.77 9.02
CA GLY A 3 -4.59 5.87 10.13
C GLY A 3 -5.98 6.16 10.71
N ASP A 4 -6.24 7.41 11.11
CA ASP A 4 -7.55 7.81 11.65
C ASP A 4 -8.73 7.47 10.72
N ALA A 5 -8.53 7.52 9.40
CA ALA A 5 -9.56 7.17 8.42
C ALA A 5 -9.83 5.66 8.35
N ILE A 6 -8.82 4.82 8.59
CA ILE A 6 -8.97 3.37 8.69
C ILE A 6 -9.70 3.00 9.98
N ASP A 7 -9.39 3.68 11.09
CA ASP A 7 -10.04 3.45 12.40
C ASP A 7 -11.56 3.74 12.37
N MET A 8 -12.03 4.52 11.39
CA MET A 8 -13.45 4.79 11.15
C MET A 8 -14.17 3.68 10.35
N CYS A 9 -13.45 2.67 9.85
CA CYS A 9 -14.01 1.59 9.05
C CYS A 9 -14.16 0.32 9.90
N SER A 10 -15.35 -0.29 9.88
CA SER A 10 -15.58 -1.61 10.47
C SER A 10 -15.10 -2.73 9.53
N GLU A 11 -14.93 -3.94 10.05
CA GLU A 11 -14.65 -5.13 9.23
C GLU A 11 -15.71 -5.35 8.14
N ASN A 12 -16.99 -5.12 8.47
CA ASN A 12 -18.08 -5.21 7.51
C ASN A 12 -17.97 -4.16 6.39
N ASP A 13 -17.47 -2.96 6.70
CA ASP A 13 -17.19 -1.95 5.67
C ASP A 13 -16.08 -2.41 4.72
N LEU A 14 -15.04 -3.07 5.24
CA LEU A 14 -13.93 -3.57 4.41
C LEU A 14 -14.40 -4.64 3.43
N GLU A 15 -15.30 -5.52 3.84
CA GLU A 15 -15.80 -6.63 3.01
C GLU A 15 -16.92 -6.22 2.05
N GLN A 16 -17.89 -5.42 2.51
CA GLN A 16 -19.14 -5.20 1.78
C GLN A 16 -19.18 -3.86 1.03
N ARG A 17 -18.39 -2.86 1.45
CA ARG A 17 -18.46 -1.53 0.82
C ARG A 17 -17.71 -1.54 -0.51
N LEU A 18 -18.46 -1.63 -1.60
CA LEU A 18 -17.90 -1.56 -2.96
C LEU A 18 -17.57 -0.12 -3.33
N ILE A 19 -16.30 0.16 -3.65
CA ILE A 19 -15.81 1.49 -3.98
C ILE A 19 -15.07 1.47 -5.34
N PRO A 20 -15.46 2.34 -6.29
CA PRO A 20 -14.68 2.56 -7.51
C PRO A 20 -13.48 3.47 -7.23
N ALA A 21 -12.43 3.37 -8.05
CA ALA A 21 -11.36 4.35 -8.07
C ALA A 21 -11.63 5.40 -9.15
N LEU A 22 -11.06 6.60 -9.03
CA LEU A 22 -11.20 7.66 -10.04
C LEU A 22 -10.66 7.25 -11.41
N TRP A 23 -9.65 6.38 -11.44
CA TRP A 23 -9.00 5.88 -12.65
C TRP A 23 -9.47 4.49 -13.09
N ASP A 24 -10.28 3.82 -12.27
CA ASP A 24 -10.81 2.49 -12.54
C ASP A 24 -12.24 2.40 -11.97
N PRO A 25 -13.26 2.49 -12.83
CA PRO A 25 -14.65 2.54 -12.39
C PRO A 25 -15.17 1.20 -11.88
N THR A 26 -14.41 0.11 -11.99
CA THR A 26 -14.81 -1.22 -11.52
C THR A 26 -14.97 -1.20 -10.00
N PRO A 27 -16.16 -1.45 -9.44
CA PRO A 27 -16.33 -1.47 -7.99
C PRO A 27 -15.62 -2.68 -7.37
N MET A 28 -14.99 -2.48 -6.23
CA MET A 28 -14.28 -3.52 -5.47
C MET A 28 -14.47 -3.26 -3.97
N PRO A 29 -14.51 -4.31 -3.12
CA PRO A 29 -14.54 -4.13 -1.67
C PRO A 29 -13.43 -3.19 -1.18
N LEU A 30 -13.77 -2.32 -0.25
CA LEU A 30 -12.87 -1.33 0.34
C LEU A 30 -11.57 -1.97 0.84
N GLY A 31 -11.64 -3.14 1.48
CA GLY A 31 -10.48 -3.87 1.98
C GLY A 31 -9.48 -4.21 0.87
N TYR A 32 -9.97 -4.66 -0.29
CA TYR A 32 -9.10 -4.92 -1.43
C TYR A 32 -8.51 -3.64 -2.03
N ARG A 33 -9.26 -2.54 -2.05
CA ARG A 33 -8.72 -1.23 -2.46
C ARG A 33 -7.58 -0.79 -1.55
N LEU A 34 -7.75 -0.89 -0.22
CA LEU A 34 -6.69 -0.58 0.75
C LEU A 34 -5.48 -1.51 0.60
N LEU A 35 -5.69 -2.81 0.35
CA LEU A 35 -4.63 -3.77 0.07
C LEU A 35 -3.84 -3.41 -1.20
N GLN A 36 -4.51 -2.95 -2.26
CA GLN A 36 -3.82 -2.47 -3.46
C GLN A 36 -2.92 -1.26 -3.14
N MET A 37 -3.36 -0.35 -2.27
CA MET A 37 -2.56 0.82 -1.88
C MET A 37 -1.31 0.43 -1.08
N THR A 38 -1.40 -0.53 -0.15
CA THR A 38 -0.22 -1.01 0.59
C THR A 38 0.75 -1.76 -0.33
N GLY A 39 0.24 -2.56 -1.27
CA GLY A 39 1.02 -3.19 -2.32
C GLY A 39 1.76 -2.19 -3.20
N HIS A 40 1.08 -1.13 -3.63
CA HIS A 40 1.66 -0.05 -4.42
C HIS A 40 2.78 0.68 -3.68
N LEU A 41 2.59 1.01 -2.39
CA LEU A 41 3.64 1.59 -1.56
C LEU A 41 4.85 0.66 -1.44
N ASN A 42 4.63 -0.66 -1.29
CA ASN A 42 5.71 -1.62 -1.24
C ASN A 42 6.50 -1.71 -2.55
N GLN A 43 5.84 -1.57 -3.71
CA GLN A 43 6.50 -1.49 -5.01
C GLN A 43 7.42 -0.26 -5.09
N HIS A 44 6.93 0.92 -4.69
CA HIS A 44 7.76 2.14 -4.66
C HIS A 44 8.95 2.04 -3.69
N LYS A 45 8.73 1.48 -2.50
CA LYS A 45 9.82 1.21 -1.55
C LYS A 45 10.89 0.29 -2.16
N THR A 46 10.45 -0.74 -2.89
CA THR A 46 11.34 -1.69 -3.57
C THR A 46 12.13 -1.01 -4.70
N GLN A 47 11.47 -0.17 -5.51
CA GLN A 47 12.13 0.64 -6.54
C GLN A 47 13.24 1.51 -5.91
N LEU A 48 12.93 2.26 -4.85
CA LEU A 48 13.90 3.08 -4.14
C LEU A 48 15.08 2.26 -3.58
N TYR A 49 14.79 1.10 -2.96
CA TYR A 49 15.83 0.20 -2.47
C TYR A 49 16.82 -0.20 -3.58
N TYR A 50 16.31 -0.58 -4.76
CA TYR A 50 17.18 -0.94 -5.88
C TYR A 50 17.99 0.23 -6.41
N TYR A 51 17.39 1.43 -6.51
CA TYR A 51 18.15 2.64 -6.87
C TYR A 51 19.32 2.87 -5.91
N LEU A 52 19.07 2.83 -4.59
CA LEU A 52 20.11 2.99 -3.58
C LEU A 52 21.18 1.90 -3.65
N LYS A 53 20.76 0.64 -3.87
CA LYS A 53 21.67 -0.50 -4.02
C LYS A 53 22.61 -0.33 -5.22
N LEU A 54 22.07 0.07 -6.37
CA LEU A 54 22.82 0.30 -7.60
C LEU A 54 23.79 1.50 -7.49
N MET A 55 23.45 2.50 -6.67
CA MET A 55 24.35 3.63 -6.34
C MET A 55 25.45 3.28 -5.32
N GLY A 56 25.55 2.02 -4.88
CA GLY A 56 26.53 1.59 -3.88
C GLY A 56 26.23 2.06 -2.46
N LYS A 57 25.00 2.50 -2.15
CA LYS A 57 24.62 2.86 -0.77
C LYS A 57 24.52 1.59 0.10
N PRO A 58 24.81 1.67 1.41
CA PRO A 58 24.86 0.52 2.30
C PRO A 58 23.46 0.05 2.74
N VAL A 59 22.59 -0.26 1.77
CA VAL A 59 21.27 -0.83 2.01
C VAL A 59 21.30 -2.36 1.88
N ASN A 60 20.52 -3.03 2.73
CA ASN A 60 20.38 -4.48 2.74
C ASN A 60 18.91 -4.89 2.90
N THR A 61 18.64 -6.20 2.95
CA THR A 61 17.30 -6.74 3.10
C THR A 61 16.59 -6.20 4.35
N ARG A 62 17.30 -5.99 5.45
CA ARG A 62 16.72 -5.41 6.66
C ARG A 62 16.26 -3.97 6.43
N THR A 63 17.05 -3.17 5.71
CA THR A 63 16.64 -1.82 5.26
C THR A 63 15.37 -1.85 4.40
N LEU A 64 15.25 -2.82 3.48
CA LEU A 64 14.05 -2.97 2.64
C LEU A 64 12.79 -3.27 3.47
N TYR A 65 12.92 -4.08 4.53
CA TYR A 65 11.80 -4.46 5.39
C TYR A 65 11.64 -3.59 6.66
N GLY A 66 12.53 -2.63 6.91
CA GLY A 66 12.51 -1.80 8.11
C GLY A 66 12.86 -2.55 9.41
N ILE A 67 13.72 -3.57 9.31
CA ILE A 67 14.17 -4.47 10.40
C ILE A 67 15.61 -4.15 10.84
#